data_AF-A0A959PS14-F1
#
_entry.id   AF-A0A959PS14-F1
#
_cell.length_a   1.000
_cell.length_b   1.000
_cell.length_c   1.000
_cell.angle_alpha   90.00
_cell.angle_beta   90.00
_cell.angle_gamma   90.00
#
_symmetry.space_group_name_H-M   'P 1'
#
loop_
_entity.id
_entity.type
_entity.pdbx_description
1 polymer ?
#
loop_
_entity_poly.entity_id
_entity_poly.type
_entity_poly.pdbx_seq_one_letter_code
_entity_poly.pdbx_strand_id
1 'polypeptide(L)'
;TNHLDIYSKEVLKNALKDYQGTMIVISHDRDFLAGLTDKVVEFRNGEVYSYLGDINYFLQKRDLENMRAVELQKSTSGNVTTNASNALSSISYEEQKKLKKQVHQLEKEIATIEKQLEKLQSEMSQADFYVQSNHLDVISKHQELDELLLLKMEEWEECSEKLV
;
A
#
# COMPACT_ATOMS: atom_id res chain seq x y z
N THR A 1 3.50 -9.22 7.32
CA THR A 1 4.93 -8.98 7.58
C THR A 1 5.18 -7.95 8.69
N ASN A 2 4.15 -7.54 9.45
CA ASN A 2 4.12 -6.21 10.06
C ASN A 2 4.79 -6.05 11.44
N HIS A 3 5.41 -7.12 11.98
CA HIS A 3 6.06 -7.07 13.29
C HIS A 3 7.48 -7.67 13.29
N LEU A 4 8.11 -7.80 12.11
CA LEU A 4 9.53 -8.14 12.01
C LEU A 4 10.34 -6.87 11.75
N ASP A 5 11.37 -6.67 12.57
CA ASP A 5 12.42 -5.69 12.30
C ASP A 5 13.06 -5.95 10.91
N ILE A 6 13.59 -4.90 10.28
CA ILE A 6 14.16 -4.93 8.92
C ILE A 6 15.17 -6.07 8.77
N TYR A 7 16.03 -6.26 9.76
CA TYR A 7 17.02 -7.33 9.76
C TYR A 7 16.38 -8.72 9.77
N SER A 8 15.34 -8.91 10.58
CA SER A 8 14.60 -10.17 10.65
C SER A 8 13.88 -10.47 9.34
N LYS A 9 13.37 -9.43 8.64
CA LYS A 9 12.74 -9.60 7.32
C LYS A 9 13.74 -10.07 6.27
N GLU A 10 14.95 -9.52 6.26
CA GLU A 10 16.01 -9.96 5.32
C GLU A 10 16.44 -11.41 5.58
N VAL A 11 16.64 -11.78 6.84
CA VAL A 11 16.99 -13.16 7.22
C VAL A 11 15.88 -14.12 6.80
N LEU A 12 14.62 -13.78 7.05
CA LEU A 12 13.48 -14.57 6.62
C LEU A 12 13.43 -14.68 5.08
N LYS A 13 13.61 -13.57 4.37
CA LYS A 13 13.61 -13.54 2.91
C LYS A 13 14.69 -14.46 2.32
N ASN A 14 15.89 -14.46 2.89
CA ASN A 14 16.97 -15.34 2.46
C ASN A 14 16.65 -16.81 2.74
N ALA A 15 16.14 -17.12 3.94
CA ALA A 15 15.73 -18.48 4.29
C ALA A 15 14.63 -19.02 3.35
N LEU A 16 13.69 -18.16 2.94
CA LEU A 16 12.63 -18.52 2.02
C LEU A 16 13.13 -18.69 0.57
N LYS A 17 14.18 -17.97 0.15
CA LYS A 17 14.83 -18.17 -1.15
C LYS A 17 15.57 -19.50 -1.24
N ASP A 18 16.18 -19.93 -0.15
CA ASP A 18 16.92 -21.20 -0.09
C ASP A 18 15.99 -22.41 0.03
N TYR A 19 14.68 -22.19 0.23
CA TYR A 19 13.70 -23.25 0.31
C TYR A 19 13.46 -23.88 -1.08
N GLN A 20 13.76 -25.17 -1.21
CA GLN A 20 13.67 -25.90 -2.48
C GLN A 20 12.24 -26.35 -2.87
N GLY A 21 11.23 -26.05 -2.06
CA GLY A 21 9.83 -26.40 -2.35
C GLY A 21 9.06 -25.27 -3.04
N THR A 22 7.85 -25.59 -3.51
CA THR A 22 6.91 -24.56 -3.96
C THR A 22 6.22 -23.92 -2.76
N MET A 23 6.18 -22.59 -2.73
CA MET A 23 5.52 -21.82 -1.68
C MET A 23 4.55 -20.81 -2.31
N ILE A 24 3.42 -20.57 -1.63
CA ILE A 24 2.49 -19.49 -1.93
C ILE A 24 2.61 -18.48 -0.80
N VAL A 25 2.90 -17.23 -1.15
CA VAL A 25 3.08 -16.13 -0.18
C VAL A 25 2.05 -15.05 -0.46
N ILE A 26 1.39 -14.58 0.59
CA ILE A 26 0.47 -13.44 0.56
C ILE A 26 1.04 -12.38 1.50
N SER A 27 1.36 -11.21 0.96
CA SER A 27 1.92 -10.09 1.71
C SER A 27 1.50 -8.78 1.07
N HIS A 28 1.32 -7.75 1.89
CA HIS A 28 1.12 -6.37 1.45
C HIS A 28 2.46 -5.61 1.32
N ASP A 29 3.55 -6.18 1.85
CA ASP A 29 4.90 -5.60 1.80
C ASP A 29 5.55 -5.93 0.45
N ARG A 30 5.67 -4.91 -0.41
CA ARG A 30 6.22 -5.01 -1.78
C ARG A 30 7.71 -5.33 -1.76
N ASP A 31 8.48 -4.70 -0.88
CA ASP A 31 9.94 -4.90 -0.78
C ASP A 31 10.28 -6.30 -0.30
N PHE A 32 9.45 -6.87 0.57
CA PHE A 32 9.56 -8.26 0.99
C PHE A 32 9.30 -9.24 -0.16
N LEU A 33 8.25 -9.01 -0.95
CA LEU A 33 7.91 -9.84 -2.10
C LEU A 33 8.91 -9.69 -3.26
N ALA A 34 9.52 -8.50 -3.39
CA ALA A 34 10.47 -8.20 -4.46
C ALA A 34 11.66 -9.17 -4.48
N GLY A 35 11.80 -9.90 -5.58
CA GLY A 35 12.84 -10.89 -5.79
C GLY A 35 12.69 -12.14 -4.92
N LEU A 36 11.53 -12.34 -4.27
CA LEU A 36 11.15 -13.59 -3.60
C LEU A 36 10.16 -14.39 -4.47
N THR A 37 9.37 -13.72 -5.30
CA THR A 37 8.35 -14.36 -6.13
C THR A 37 8.74 -14.42 -7.61
N ASP A 38 8.56 -15.60 -8.23
CA ASP A 38 8.79 -15.80 -9.66
C ASP A 38 7.51 -15.66 -10.50
N LYS A 39 6.34 -15.71 -9.84
CA LYS A 39 5.01 -15.59 -10.44
C LYS A 39 4.10 -14.83 -9.49
N VAL A 40 3.39 -13.84 -10.03
CA VAL A 40 2.37 -13.07 -9.32
C VAL A 40 1.00 -13.44 -9.85
N VAL A 41 0.03 -13.61 -8.95
CA VAL A 41 -1.36 -13.87 -9.29
C VAL A 41 -2.22 -12.73 -8.76
N GLU A 42 -2.92 -12.05 -9.65
CA GLU A 42 -3.84 -10.97 -9.34
C GLU A 42 -5.29 -11.46 -9.46
N PHE A 43 -6.11 -11.08 -8.49
CA PHE A 43 -7.56 -11.30 -8.51
C PHE A 43 -8.23 -9.96 -8.83
N ARG A 44 -8.88 -9.83 -9.99
CA ARG A 44 -9.56 -8.60 -10.41
C ARG A 44 -10.90 -8.92 -11.06
N ASN A 45 -11.96 -8.23 -10.65
CA ASN A 45 -13.32 -8.36 -11.22
C ASN A 45 -13.85 -9.81 -11.29
N GLY A 46 -13.46 -10.67 -10.34
CA GLY A 46 -13.83 -12.09 -10.33
C GLY A 46 -13.02 -12.97 -11.30
N GLU A 47 -12.04 -12.41 -12.00
CA GLU A 47 -11.13 -13.12 -12.88
C GLU A 47 -9.72 -13.19 -12.26
N VAL A 48 -8.97 -14.22 -12.65
CA VAL A 48 -7.61 -14.50 -12.16
C VAL A 48 -6.61 -14.26 -13.27
N TYR A 49 -5.68 -13.34 -13.03
CA TYR A 49 -4.62 -12.99 -13.95
C TYR A 49 -3.27 -13.45 -13.38
N SER A 50 -2.49 -14.17 -14.20
CA SER A 50 -1.17 -14.64 -13.79
C SER A 50 -0.08 -13.93 -14.58
N TYR A 51 0.92 -13.43 -13.87
CA TYR A 51 2.05 -12.70 -14.42
C TYR A 51 3.33 -13.47 -14.11
N LEU A 52 4.12 -13.76 -15.15
CA LEU A 52 5.43 -14.38 -15.00
C LEU A 52 6.44 -13.26 -14.73
N GLY A 53 7.10 -13.32 -13.58
CA GLY A 53 7.96 -12.26 -13.08
C GLY A 53 7.60 -11.85 -11.66
N ASP A 54 8.46 -11.01 -11.11
CA ASP A 54 8.37 -10.50 -9.75
C ASP A 54 7.27 -9.41 -9.60
N ILE A 55 6.97 -9.04 -8.36
CA ILE A 55 5.99 -7.98 -8.03
C ILE A 55 6.25 -6.67 -8.79
N ASN A 56 7.52 -6.32 -8.99
CA ASN A 56 7.90 -5.12 -9.75
C ASN A 56 7.48 -5.18 -11.22
N TYR A 57 7.60 -6.36 -11.84
CA TYR A 57 7.15 -6.58 -13.22
C TYR A 57 5.63 -6.49 -13.33
N PHE A 58 4.92 -7.06 -12.35
CA PHE A 58 3.47 -6.93 -12.26
C PHE A 58 3.02 -5.46 -12.16
N LEU A 59 3.61 -4.68 -11.24
CA LEU A 59 3.28 -3.27 -11.04
C LEU A 59 3.52 -2.45 -12.31
N GLN A 60 4.69 -2.58 -12.94
CA GLN A 60 5.00 -1.88 -14.18
C GLN A 60 4.02 -2.23 -15.31
N LYS A 61 3.62 -3.50 -15.42
CA LYS A 61 2.65 -3.93 -16.42
C LYS A 61 1.26 -3.36 -16.13
N ARG A 62 0.87 -3.31 -14.85
CA ARG A 62 -0.40 -2.71 -14.41
C ARG A 62 -0.45 -1.22 -14.73
N ASP A 63 0.65 -0.49 -14.51
CA ASP A 63 0.73 0.94 -14.83
C ASP A 63 0.62 1.19 -16.33
N LEU A 64 1.29 0.37 -17.15
CA LEU A 64 1.18 0.42 -18.61
C LEU A 64 -0.24 0.10 -19.10
N GLU A 65 -0.93 -0.88 -18.51
CA GLU A 65 -2.32 -1.19 -18.85
C GLU A 65 -3.27 -0.07 -18.44
N ASN A 66 -3.08 0.53 -17.26
CA ASN A 66 -3.84 1.69 -16.81
C ASN A 66 -3.65 2.88 -17.75
N MET A 67 -2.42 3.19 -18.15
CA MET A 67 -2.13 4.27 -19.11
C MET A 67 -2.79 4.03 -20.47
N ARG A 68 -2.72 2.80 -20.99
CA ARG A 68 -3.37 2.44 -22.26
C ARG A 68 -4.90 2.51 -22.18
N ALA A 69 -5.50 2.11 -21.07
CA ALA A 69 -6.94 2.22 -20.86
C ALA A 69 -7.39 3.69 -20.88
N VAL A 70 -6.60 4.59 -20.27
CA VAL A 70 -6.85 6.03 -20.28
C VAL A 70 -6.72 6.62 -21.69
N GLU A 71 -5.70 6.23 -22.47
CA GLU A 71 -5.54 6.67 -23.87
C GLU A 71 -6.68 6.19 -24.77
N LEU A 72 -7.12 4.93 -24.61
CA LEU A 72 -8.19 4.38 -25.43
C LEU A 72 -9.53 5.08 -25.16
N GLN A 73 -9.82 5.41 -23.90
CA GLN A 73 -10.99 6.23 -23.53
C GLN A 73 -10.92 7.64 -24.12
N LYS A 74 -9.72 8.24 -24.22
CA LYS A 74 -9.51 9.53 -24.88
C LYS A 74 -9.76 9.46 -26.39
N SER A 75 -9.43 8.34 -27.03
CA SER A 75 -9.57 8.14 -28.48
C SER A 75 -11.02 7.91 -28.94
N THR A 76 -11.91 7.43 -28.06
CA THR A 76 -13.33 7.23 -28.38
C THR A 76 -14.20 8.48 -28.28
N SER A 77 -13.67 9.59 -27.74
CA SER A 77 -14.36 10.89 -27.70
C SER A 77 -13.80 11.86 -28.74
N GLY A 78 -14.30 11.75 -29.98
CA GLY A 78 -14.59 12.91 -30.83
C GLY A 78 -13.45 13.57 -31.61
N ASN A 79 -13.43 13.31 -32.92
CA ASN A 79 -12.90 14.21 -33.94
C ASN A 79 -13.70 15.53 -33.96
N VAL A 80 -13.12 16.64 -33.49
CA VAL A 80 -13.42 18.00 -34.00
C VAL A 80 -12.13 18.82 -34.04
N THR A 81 -11.84 19.30 -35.24
CA THR A 81 -10.77 20.19 -35.66
C THR A 81 -10.58 21.41 -34.74
N THR A 82 -9.34 21.73 -34.37
CA THR A 82 -8.65 23.05 -34.50
C THR A 82 -7.56 23.21 -33.43
N ASN A 83 -6.48 23.87 -33.85
CA ASN A 83 -5.29 24.25 -33.07
C ASN A 83 -5.60 24.71 -31.63
N ALA A 84 -5.02 24.05 -30.62
CA ALA A 84 -4.53 24.70 -29.40
C ALA A 84 -3.83 23.71 -28.46
N SER A 85 -2.69 24.16 -27.94
CA SER A 85 -2.12 23.85 -26.62
C SER A 85 -1.71 22.40 -26.31
N ASN A 86 -0.39 22.21 -26.24
CA ASN A 86 0.26 21.50 -25.15
C ASN A 86 -0.47 21.75 -23.82
N ALA A 87 -1.28 20.80 -23.39
CA ALA A 87 -1.81 20.69 -22.04
C ALA A 87 -1.73 19.20 -21.64
N LEU A 88 -0.50 18.67 -21.68
CA LEU A 88 -0.18 17.41 -21.04
C LEU A 88 0.33 17.74 -19.63
N SER A 89 -0.46 17.32 -18.64
CA SER A 89 -0.10 17.15 -17.22
C SER A 89 0.49 18.35 -16.48
N SER A 90 -0.28 19.43 -16.32
CA SER A 90 -0.18 20.24 -15.10
C SER A 90 -1.44 19.96 -14.28
N ILE A 91 -1.34 19.12 -13.25
CA ILE A 91 -2.34 19.10 -12.17
C ILE A 91 -2.61 20.55 -11.81
N SER A 92 -3.88 20.96 -11.86
CA SER A 92 -4.24 22.37 -11.66
C SER A 92 -3.67 22.83 -10.32
N TYR A 93 -3.19 24.06 -10.21
CA TYR A 93 -2.68 24.61 -8.94
C TYR A 93 -3.68 24.41 -7.78
N GLU A 94 -4.97 24.42 -8.10
CA GLU A 94 -6.05 24.12 -7.15
C GLU A 94 -6.10 22.64 -6.72
N GLU A 95 -5.86 21.70 -7.63
CA GLU A 95 -5.79 20.26 -7.34
C GLU A 95 -4.52 19.94 -6.54
N GLN A 96 -3.38 20.53 -6.89
CA GLN A 96 -2.14 20.39 -6.11
C GLN A 96 -2.34 20.91 -4.68
N LYS A 97 -3.02 22.06 -4.52
CA LYS A 97 -3.31 22.61 -3.19
C LYS A 97 -4.27 21.75 -2.38
N LYS A 98 -5.24 21.09 -3.02
CA LYS A 98 -6.16 20.14 -2.38
C LYS A 98 -5.42 18.88 -1.93
N LEU A 99 -4.60 18.29 -2.81
CA LEU A 99 -3.78 17.12 -2.51
C LEU A 99 -2.81 17.39 -1.36
N LYS A 100 -2.08 18.53 -1.37
CA LYS A 100 -1.21 18.92 -0.24
C LYS A 100 -1.94 19.01 1.09
N LYS A 101 -3.17 19.53 1.08
CA LYS A 101 -4.00 19.59 2.30
C LYS A 101 -4.42 18.20 2.76
N GLN A 102 -4.79 17.31 1.83
CA GLN A 102 -5.15 15.93 2.14
C GLN A 102 -3.97 15.15 2.72
N VAL A 103 -2.80 15.24 2.08
CA VAL A 103 -1.54 14.66 2.59
C VAL A 103 -1.27 15.14 4.02
N HIS A 104 -1.33 16.44 4.26
CA HIS A 104 -1.11 16.99 5.61
C HIS A 104 -2.16 16.57 6.64
N GLN A 105 -3.40 16.36 6.22
CA GLN A 105 -4.47 15.87 7.08
C GLN A 105 -4.25 14.39 7.44
N LEU A 106 -3.88 13.58 6.44
CA LEU A 106 -3.54 12.17 6.62
C LEU A 106 -2.31 12.00 7.53
N GLU A 107 -1.28 12.83 7.38
CA GLU A 107 -0.11 12.86 8.28
C GLU A 107 -0.51 13.10 9.74
N LYS A 108 -1.44 14.03 9.99
CA LYS A 108 -1.94 14.29 11.34
C LYS A 108 -2.73 13.11 11.88
N GLU A 109 -3.57 12.50 11.06
CA GLU A 109 -4.35 11.32 11.44
C GLU A 109 -3.42 10.15 11.79
N ILE A 110 -2.44 9.84 10.94
CA ILE A 110 -1.40 8.84 11.18
C ILE A 110 -0.69 9.12 12.51
N ALA A 111 -0.20 10.34 12.73
CA ALA A 111 0.49 10.69 13.97
C ALA A 111 -0.40 10.54 15.23
N THR A 112 -1.71 10.80 15.12
CA THR A 112 -2.63 10.56 16.24
C THR A 112 -2.86 9.08 16.51
N ILE A 113 -2.95 8.26 15.47
CA ILE A 113 -3.14 6.81 15.56
C ILE A 113 -1.87 6.17 16.14
N GLU A 114 -0.69 6.53 15.65
CA GLU A 114 0.60 6.06 16.17
C GLU A 114 0.74 6.37 17.66
N LYS A 115 0.35 7.58 18.09
CA LYS A 115 0.37 7.95 19.52
C LYS A 115 -0.61 7.13 20.36
N GLN A 116 -1.78 6.78 19.80
CA GLN A 116 -2.74 5.90 20.48
C GLN A 116 -2.19 4.47 20.58
N LEU A 117 -1.57 3.96 19.52
CA LEU A 117 -0.90 2.66 19.49
C LEU A 117 0.24 2.59 20.50
N GLU A 118 1.10 3.60 20.57
CA GLU A 118 2.19 3.68 21.54
C GLU A 118 1.68 3.61 22.98
N LYS A 119 0.55 4.30 23.27
CA LYS A 119 -0.09 4.23 24.58
C LYS A 119 -0.63 2.83 24.88
N LEU A 120 -1.32 2.20 23.93
CA LEU A 120 -1.86 0.85 24.11
C LEU A 120 -0.74 -0.18 24.24
N GLN A 121 0.33 -0.06 23.46
CA GLN A 121 1.52 -0.92 23.56
C GLN A 121 2.22 -0.76 24.91
N SER A 122 2.31 0.46 25.43
CA SER A 122 2.82 0.72 26.78
C SER A 122 1.94 0.05 27.84
N GLU A 123 0.61 0.11 27.70
CA GLU A 123 -0.33 -0.61 28.57
C GLU A 123 -0.14 -2.14 28.47
N MET A 124 0.02 -2.67 27.26
CA MET A 124 0.27 -4.10 27.02
C MET A 124 1.62 -4.59 27.56
N SER A 125 2.62 -3.70 27.66
CA SER A 125 3.96 -4.03 28.16
C SER A 125 4.02 -4.26 29.67
N GLN A 126 2.97 -3.88 30.41
CA GLN A 126 2.90 -4.08 31.85
C GLN A 126 2.65 -5.55 32.19
N ALA A 127 3.43 -6.12 33.11
CA ALA A 127 3.34 -7.54 33.47
C ALA A 127 1.95 -7.96 33.99
N ASP A 128 1.22 -7.04 34.60
CA ASP A 128 -0.12 -7.28 35.14
C ASP A 128 -1.23 -7.24 34.06
N PHE A 129 -0.92 -6.77 32.85
CA PHE A 129 -1.92 -6.52 31.80
C PHE A 129 -2.67 -7.80 31.39
N TYR A 130 -1.94 -8.90 31.13
CA TYR A 130 -2.54 -10.18 30.70
C TYR A 130 -3.37 -10.88 31.78
N VAL A 131 -3.36 -10.36 33.02
CA VAL A 131 -4.16 -10.85 34.13
C VAL A 131 -5.49 -10.08 34.25
N GLN A 132 -5.58 -8.88 33.68
CA GLN A 132 -6.77 -8.03 33.77
C GLN A 132 -7.87 -8.54 32.83
N SER A 133 -9.14 -8.54 33.25
CA SER A 133 -10.23 -9.07 32.43
C SER A 133 -10.49 -8.30 31.11
N ASN A 134 -9.94 -7.08 30.96
CA ASN A 134 -10.09 -6.21 29.79
C ASN A 134 -8.95 -6.36 28.75
N HIS A 135 -7.98 -7.26 28.97
CA HIS A 135 -6.82 -7.42 28.07
C HIS A 135 -7.23 -7.74 26.62
N LEU A 136 -8.27 -8.57 26.42
CA LEU A 136 -8.78 -8.93 25.09
C LEU A 136 -9.38 -7.73 24.34
N ASP A 137 -10.04 -6.81 25.04
CA ASP A 137 -10.61 -5.60 24.43
C ASP A 137 -9.50 -4.64 24.01
N VAL A 138 -8.43 -4.54 24.81
CA VAL A 138 -7.27 -3.69 24.51
C VAL A 138 -6.45 -4.27 23.36
N ILE A 139 -6.27 -5.60 23.30
CA ILE A 139 -5.62 -6.28 22.17
C ILE A 139 -6.44 -6.10 20.89
N SER A 140 -7.77 -6.28 20.95
CA SER A 140 -8.65 -6.08 19.79
C SER A 140 -8.57 -4.64 19.27
N LYS A 141 -8.62 -3.65 20.17
CA LYS A 141 -8.45 -2.23 19.80
C LYS A 141 -7.08 -1.91 19.22
N HIS A 142 -6.02 -2.53 19.74
CA HIS A 142 -4.67 -2.39 19.20
C HIS A 142 -4.59 -2.93 17.77
N GLN A 143 -5.18 -4.11 17.51
CA GLN A 143 -5.29 -4.69 16.16
C GLN A 143 -6.11 -3.81 15.20
N GLU A 144 -7.27 -3.31 15.64
CA GLU A 144 -8.11 -2.41 14.83
C GLU A 144 -7.37 -1.12 14.46
N LEU A 145 -6.63 -0.54 15.41
CA LEU A 145 -5.85 0.68 15.16
C LEU A 145 -4.64 0.42 14.25
N ASP A 146 -3.99 -0.75 14.36
CA ASP A 146 -2.92 -1.16 13.44
C ASP A 146 -3.44 -1.34 12.01
N GLU A 147 -4.62 -1.94 11.83
CA GLU A 147 -5.27 -2.05 10.51
C GLU A 147 -5.67 -0.68 9.95
N LEU A 148 -6.22 0.20 10.80
CA LEU A 148 -6.61 1.55 10.42
C LEU A 148 -5.39 2.41 10.06
N LEU A 149 -4.28 2.28 10.79
CA LEU A 149 -3.00 2.94 10.46
C LEU A 149 -2.53 2.52 9.06
N LEU A 150 -2.58 1.23 8.75
CA LEU A 150 -2.14 0.70 7.46
C LEU A 150 -2.98 1.26 6.30
N LEU A 151 -4.31 1.29 6.45
CA LEU A 151 -5.21 1.92 5.47
C LEU A 151 -4.89 3.41 5.27
N LYS A 152 -4.63 4.14 6.37
CA LYS A 152 -4.31 5.57 6.32
C LYS A 152 -2.96 5.86 5.65
N MET A 153 -1.98 4.97 5.85
CA MET A 153 -0.69 5.04 5.18
C MET A 153 -0.81 4.77 3.68
N GLU A 154 -1.65 3.83 3.26
CA GLU A 154 -1.93 3.56 1.84
C GLU A 154 -2.63 4.76 1.17
N GLU A 155 -3.64 5.35 1.83
CA GLU A 155 -4.28 6.61 1.37
C GLU A 155 -3.26 7.75 1.22
N TRP A 156 -2.31 7.86 2.17
CA TRP A 156 -1.25 8.86 2.12
C TRP A 156 -0.28 8.61 0.96
N GLU A 157 0.13 7.36 0.73
CA GLU A 157 1.02 6.96 -0.36
C GLU A 157 0.40 7.31 -1.72
N GLU A 158 -0.87 6.95 -1.95
CA GLU A 158 -1.58 7.30 -3.18
C GLU A 158 -1.70 8.82 -3.39
N CYS A 159 -2.01 9.57 -2.33
CA CYS A 159 -2.14 11.02 -2.40
C CYS A 159 -0.78 11.69 -2.65
N SER A 160 0.30 11.11 -2.14
CA SER A 160 1.67 11.58 -2.34
C SER A 160 2.18 11.27 -3.75
N GLU A 161 1.91 10.06 -4.27
CA GLU A 161 2.27 9.65 -5.62
C GLU A 161 1.58 10.50 -6.69
N LYS A 162 0.31 10.87 -6.48
CA LYS A 162 -0.42 11.81 -7.33
C LYS A 162 0.16 13.23 -7.33
N LEU A 163 1.07 13.54 -6.41
CA LEU A 163 1.67 14.87 -6.25
C LEU A 163 3.05 15.00 -6.91
N VAL A 164 3.74 13.87 -7.11
CA VAL A 164 5.07 13.75 -7.76
C VAL A 164 4.93 13.76 -9.28
#